data_AF-A0A2N2IRI1-F1
#
_entry.id   AF-A0A2N2IRI1-F1
#
_cell.length_a   1.000
_cell.length_b   1.000
_cell.length_c   1.000
_cell.angle_alpha   90.00
_cell.angle_beta   90.00
_cell.angle_gamma   90.00
#
_symmetry.space_group_name_H-M   'P 1'
#
loop_
_entity.id
_entity.type
_entity.pdbx_description
1 polymer ?
#
loop_
_entity_poly.entity_id
_entity_poly.type
_entity_poly.pdbx_seq_one_letter_code
_entity_poly.pdbx_strand_id
1 'polypeptide(L)'
;MILLVLGALSFACEDDDDGWHFNPVCGNGAIDEGEECDAPSLGGATCESLGFSGGMLGCTLACTYNTTECTGGCTDLCTEGIARCQSGGDAIESCIVAENGCTTWATVACEAPTPFCVTLDGEPLCNEDACAPVCTIGARRCHEDGTTRQICMADGEGCPEWDSSPCPEELPVCRLDGDVFSCDAM
;
A
#
# COMPACT_ATOMS: atom_id res chain seq x y z
N MET A 1 -76.72 1.26 -25.19
CA MET A 1 -76.43 1.03 -23.76
C MET A 1 -75.70 -0.31 -23.74
N ILE A 2 -74.40 -0.43 -23.49
CA ILE A 2 -73.49 0.40 -22.71
C ILE A 2 -72.06 0.33 -23.28
N LEU A 3 -71.33 1.41 -23.01
CA LEU A 3 -69.98 1.80 -23.38
C LEU A 3 -68.91 0.69 -23.26
N LEU A 4 -68.07 0.60 -24.31
CA LEU A 4 -66.67 0.23 -24.19
C LEU A 4 -65.95 1.39 -23.49
N VAL A 5 -65.38 1.14 -22.30
CA VAL A 5 -64.63 2.15 -21.55
C VAL A 5 -63.22 2.25 -22.15
N LEU A 6 -62.99 3.31 -22.91
CA LEU A 6 -61.65 3.86 -23.11
C LEU A 6 -61.21 4.59 -21.83
N GLY A 7 -59.98 4.30 -21.38
CA GLY A 7 -59.14 5.22 -20.61
C GLY A 7 -59.30 5.20 -19.09
N ALA A 8 -58.21 4.87 -18.39
CA ALA A 8 -57.40 5.88 -17.71
C ALA A 8 -56.12 5.23 -17.15
N LEU A 9 -54.97 5.77 -17.59
CA LEU A 9 -53.77 5.83 -16.75
C LEU A 9 -54.13 6.59 -15.48
N SER A 10 -53.85 6.01 -14.30
CA SER A 10 -53.52 6.69 -13.04
C SER A 10 -53.63 5.68 -11.89
N PHE A 11 -52.49 5.15 -11.46
CA PHE A 11 -52.32 4.60 -10.11
C PHE A 11 -50.98 5.10 -9.57
N ALA A 12 -50.92 6.41 -9.38
CA ALA A 12 -50.01 7.08 -8.48
C ALA A 12 -50.69 8.40 -8.12
N CYS A 13 -51.64 8.33 -7.18
CA CYS A 13 -52.11 9.37 -6.26
C CYS A 13 -53.37 8.81 -5.60
N GLU A 14 -53.22 8.20 -4.41
CA GLU A 14 -54.33 8.05 -3.47
C GLU A 14 -54.42 9.37 -2.69
N ASP A 15 -55.55 10.06 -2.80
CA ASP A 15 -55.88 11.27 -2.04
C ASP A 15 -56.26 10.89 -0.59
N ASP A 16 -55.33 11.05 0.35
CA ASP A 16 -55.62 11.14 1.79
C ASP A 16 -55.35 12.57 2.28
N ASP A 17 -56.40 13.19 2.81
CA ASP A 17 -56.69 14.62 3.04
C ASP A 17 -55.75 15.45 3.94
N ASP A 18 -54.49 15.05 4.23
CA ASP A 18 -53.61 15.78 5.17
C ASP A 18 -52.17 16.02 4.65
N GLY A 19 -52.03 16.46 3.39
CA GLY A 19 -50.77 17.01 2.84
C GLY A 19 -50.14 16.19 1.72
N TRP A 20 -49.36 16.86 0.88
CA TRP A 20 -48.61 16.24 -0.23
C TRP A 20 -47.49 15.36 0.34
N HIS A 21 -47.82 14.11 0.68
CA HIS A 21 -46.85 13.09 1.01
C HIS A 21 -46.13 12.65 -0.28
N PHE A 22 -45.06 13.35 -0.62
CA PHE A 22 -44.11 12.88 -1.62
C PHE A 22 -43.37 11.69 -1.01
N ASN A 23 -43.86 10.48 -1.30
CA ASN A 23 -43.12 9.28 -0.94
C ASN A 23 -41.85 9.29 -1.80
N PRO A 24 -40.63 9.27 -1.22
CA PRO A 24 -39.40 9.20 -2.00
C PRO A 24 -39.44 7.96 -2.88
N VAL A 25 -39.32 8.13 -4.20
CA VAL A 25 -39.44 7.02 -5.17
C VAL A 25 -38.27 7.04 -6.12
N CYS A 26 -37.41 6.05 -5.96
CA CYS A 26 -36.28 5.84 -6.83
C CYS A 26 -36.71 5.50 -8.27
N GLY A 27 -36.12 6.22 -9.23
CA GLY A 27 -36.41 6.17 -10.65
C GLY A 27 -37.46 7.18 -11.12
N ASN A 28 -37.85 8.16 -10.30
CA ASN A 28 -38.82 9.19 -10.68
C ASN A 28 -38.15 10.40 -11.40
N GLY A 29 -36.82 10.43 -11.45
CA GLY A 29 -36.01 11.46 -12.10
C GLY A 29 -35.73 12.71 -11.25
N ALA A 30 -36.23 12.77 -10.02
CA ALA A 30 -35.95 13.79 -9.01
C ALA A 30 -35.22 13.14 -7.83
N ILE A 31 -34.29 13.88 -7.20
CA ILE A 31 -33.58 13.35 -6.03
C ILE A 31 -34.42 13.67 -4.80
N ASP A 32 -35.00 12.64 -4.19
CA ASP A 32 -35.82 12.77 -3.00
C ASP A 32 -35.02 12.61 -1.70
N GLU A 33 -35.67 12.81 -0.55
CA GLU A 33 -35.04 12.63 0.76
C GLU A 33 -34.57 11.17 0.94
N GLY A 34 -33.26 11.00 1.11
CA GLY A 34 -32.61 9.69 1.29
C GLY A 34 -31.97 9.11 0.04
N GLU A 35 -32.09 9.77 -1.11
CA GLU A 35 -31.45 9.37 -2.37
C GLU A 35 -30.15 10.13 -2.60
N GLU A 36 -29.13 9.45 -3.13
CA GLU A 36 -27.88 10.10 -3.56
C GLU A 36 -28.01 10.63 -5.01
N CYS A 37 -28.81 9.94 -5.82
CA CYS A 37 -29.10 10.26 -7.21
C CYS A 37 -30.41 9.59 -7.63
N ASP A 38 -31.01 10.06 -8.73
CA ASP A 38 -32.15 9.38 -9.37
C ASP A 38 -32.01 9.45 -10.89
N ALA A 39 -31.73 8.31 -11.51
CA ALA A 39 -31.60 8.16 -12.96
C ALA A 39 -30.58 9.17 -13.56
N PRO A 40 -30.87 10.09 -14.52
CA PRO A 40 -29.82 11.01 -14.98
C PRO A 40 -29.55 12.14 -13.97
N SER A 41 -30.35 12.28 -12.91
CA SER A 41 -30.17 13.30 -11.88
C SER A 41 -29.13 12.84 -10.87
N LEU A 42 -27.89 13.32 -11.05
CA LEU A 42 -26.76 13.03 -10.15
C LEU A 42 -26.58 14.07 -9.04
N GLY A 43 -27.43 15.10 -8.99
CA GLY A 43 -27.36 16.14 -7.95
C GLY A 43 -26.12 17.04 -8.06
N GLY A 44 -25.49 17.07 -9.24
CA GLY A 44 -24.23 17.77 -9.47
C GLY A 44 -22.99 16.99 -9.00
N ALA A 45 -23.16 15.79 -8.45
CA ALA A 45 -22.03 14.91 -8.20
C ALA A 45 -21.42 14.43 -9.52
N THR A 46 -20.09 14.35 -9.52
CA THR A 46 -19.28 13.76 -10.58
C THR A 46 -18.33 12.74 -9.97
N CYS A 47 -17.71 11.91 -10.81
CA CYS A 47 -16.64 11.03 -10.36
C CYS A 47 -15.53 11.81 -9.65
N GLU A 48 -15.19 13.01 -10.14
CA GLU A 48 -14.22 13.90 -9.50
C GLU A 48 -14.64 14.36 -8.10
N SER A 49 -15.92 14.68 -7.92
CA SER A 49 -16.45 15.06 -6.59
C SER A 49 -16.41 13.92 -5.57
N LEU A 50 -16.35 12.67 -6.04
CA LEU A 50 -16.29 11.45 -5.22
C LEU A 50 -14.85 10.91 -5.04
N GLY A 51 -13.83 11.64 -5.51
CA GLY A 51 -12.42 11.27 -5.34
C GLY A 51 -11.80 10.44 -6.47
N PHE A 52 -12.48 10.31 -7.60
CA PHE A 52 -11.92 9.73 -8.82
C PHE A 52 -11.29 10.84 -9.69
N SER A 53 -10.44 10.50 -10.66
CA SER A 53 -9.87 11.52 -11.56
C SER A 53 -10.75 11.85 -12.77
N GLY A 54 -11.84 11.11 -12.99
CA GLY A 54 -12.77 11.34 -14.09
C GLY A 54 -13.73 10.18 -14.31
N GLY A 55 -14.29 10.08 -15.53
CA GLY A 55 -15.20 9.01 -15.93
C GLY A 55 -16.67 9.44 -15.92
N MET A 56 -17.57 8.47 -16.00
CA MET A 56 -19.02 8.71 -16.00
C MET A 56 -19.62 8.20 -14.69
N LEU A 57 -20.14 9.13 -13.88
CA LEU A 57 -20.87 8.75 -12.68
C LEU A 57 -22.27 8.28 -13.08
N GLY A 58 -22.66 7.09 -12.65
CA GLY A 58 -24.01 6.57 -12.85
C GLY A 58 -24.85 6.62 -11.58
N CYS A 59 -26.11 6.23 -11.71
CA CYS A 59 -27.01 5.98 -10.59
C CYS A 59 -27.51 4.54 -10.63
N THR A 60 -27.52 3.84 -9.50
CA THR A 60 -28.06 2.47 -9.41
C THR A 60 -29.58 2.48 -9.31
N LEU A 61 -30.22 1.31 -9.48
CA LEU A 61 -31.66 1.14 -9.21
C LEU A 61 -32.03 1.25 -7.72
N ALA A 62 -31.03 1.40 -6.84
CA ALA A 62 -31.22 1.67 -5.43
C ALA A 62 -31.01 3.16 -5.09
N CYS A 63 -30.90 4.04 -6.10
CA CYS A 63 -30.67 5.47 -5.95
C CYS A 63 -29.41 5.83 -5.17
N THR A 64 -28.39 4.98 -5.35
CA THR A 64 -27.03 5.20 -4.87
C THR A 64 -26.10 5.49 -6.04
N TYR A 65 -25.00 6.19 -5.79
CA TYR A 65 -24.00 6.43 -6.82
C TYR A 65 -23.40 5.13 -7.37
N ASN A 66 -23.28 5.04 -8.68
CA ASN A 66 -22.58 3.96 -9.37
C ASN A 66 -21.24 4.47 -9.90
N THR A 67 -20.16 4.10 -9.21
CA THR A 67 -18.79 4.52 -9.55
C THR A 67 -18.06 3.55 -10.47
N THR A 68 -18.75 2.53 -11.02
CA THR A 68 -18.10 1.48 -11.82
C THR A 68 -17.49 2.02 -13.12
N GLU A 69 -18.08 3.07 -13.69
CA GLU A 69 -17.60 3.77 -14.88
C GLU A 69 -16.77 5.03 -14.54
N CYS A 70 -16.50 5.27 -13.25
CA CYS A 70 -15.53 6.27 -12.83
C CYS A 70 -14.10 5.78 -13.12
N THR A 71 -13.25 6.70 -13.56
CA THR A 71 -11.88 6.42 -13.96
C THR A 71 -10.88 7.11 -13.03
N GLY A 72 -9.73 6.46 -12.85
CA GLY A 72 -8.62 6.95 -12.05
C GLY A 72 -8.96 7.31 -10.62
N GLY A 73 -9.77 6.49 -9.96
CA GLY A 73 -9.44 6.15 -8.57
C GLY A 73 -8.09 5.41 -8.63
N CYS A 74 -7.06 5.98 -8.04
CA CYS A 74 -5.78 5.27 -7.96
C CYS A 74 -5.83 4.30 -6.78
N THR A 75 -5.26 3.11 -6.98
CA THR A 75 -5.06 2.14 -5.91
C THR A 75 -3.67 2.34 -5.35
N ASP A 76 -3.54 2.40 -4.03
CA ASP A 76 -2.25 2.43 -3.38
C ASP A 76 -1.43 1.19 -3.77
N LEU A 77 -0.29 1.42 -4.43
CA LEU A 77 0.61 0.36 -4.86
C LEU A 77 1.64 0.00 -3.77
N CYS A 78 1.77 0.85 -2.75
CA CYS A 78 2.75 0.70 -1.69
C CYS A 78 2.32 1.46 -0.43
N THR A 79 3.09 1.36 0.66
CA THR A 79 2.84 2.15 1.87
C THR A 79 3.80 3.33 1.90
N GLU A 80 3.26 4.53 2.04
CA GLU A 80 4.04 5.77 2.07
C GLU A 80 5.21 5.67 3.06
N GLY A 81 6.40 6.09 2.61
CA GLY A 81 7.61 6.10 3.44
C GLY A 81 8.40 4.79 3.46
N ILE A 82 7.90 3.70 2.84
CA ILE A 82 8.70 2.49 2.64
C ILE A 82 9.62 2.67 1.43
N ALA A 83 10.87 2.24 1.56
CA ALA A 83 11.80 2.08 0.46
C ALA A 83 12.29 0.62 0.36
N ARG A 84 12.66 0.19 -0.85
CA ARG A 84 13.24 -1.13 -1.10
C ARG A 84 14.18 -1.11 -2.30
N CYS A 85 14.99 -2.15 -2.47
CA CYS A 85 15.68 -2.38 -3.73
C CYS A 85 14.70 -2.88 -4.79
N GLN A 86 14.84 -2.35 -6.02
CA GLN A 86 14.15 -2.89 -7.19
C GLN A 86 14.58 -4.35 -7.40
N SER A 87 13.71 -5.18 -7.97
CA SER A 87 14.02 -6.57 -8.31
C SER A 87 15.25 -6.74 -9.23
N GLY A 88 15.65 -5.69 -9.95
CA GLY A 88 16.87 -5.66 -10.77
C GLY A 88 18.16 -5.52 -9.96
N GLY A 89 18.05 -5.15 -8.67
CA GLY A 89 19.20 -4.95 -7.79
C GLY A 89 20.07 -3.75 -8.18
N ASP A 90 19.55 -2.83 -8.99
CA ASP A 90 20.27 -1.71 -9.60
C ASP A 90 19.57 -0.36 -9.40
N ALA A 91 18.53 -0.33 -8.56
CA ALA A 91 17.81 0.90 -8.22
C ALA A 91 17.11 0.78 -6.86
N ILE A 92 16.86 1.93 -6.24
CA ILE A 92 16.05 2.08 -5.04
C ILE A 92 14.63 2.50 -5.46
N GLU A 93 13.63 1.76 -5.03
CA GLU A 93 12.23 2.13 -5.13
C GLU A 93 11.77 2.76 -3.82
N SER A 94 11.33 4.01 -3.86
CA SER A 94 10.74 4.72 -2.72
C SER A 94 9.24 4.89 -2.93
N CYS A 95 8.45 4.56 -1.93
CA CYS A 95 7.01 4.77 -1.98
C CYS A 95 6.67 6.23 -1.68
N ILE A 96 6.15 6.94 -2.68
CA ILE A 96 5.76 8.35 -2.58
C ILE A 96 4.28 8.55 -2.94
N VAL A 97 3.67 9.60 -2.43
CA VAL A 97 2.35 10.05 -2.87
C VAL A 97 2.49 10.79 -4.21
N ALA A 98 1.87 10.26 -5.25
CA ALA A 98 1.82 10.87 -6.58
C ALA A 98 0.83 12.05 -6.62
N GLU A 99 0.86 12.82 -7.71
CA GLU A 99 -0.01 14.01 -7.90
C GLU A 99 -1.50 13.70 -7.84
N ASN A 100 -1.89 12.45 -8.14
CA ASN A 100 -3.26 11.95 -8.03
C ASN A 100 -3.65 11.55 -6.59
N GLY A 101 -2.76 11.72 -5.61
CA GLY A 101 -3.03 11.48 -4.19
C GLY A 101 -2.82 10.04 -3.72
N CYS A 102 -2.44 9.10 -4.60
CA CYS A 102 -2.14 7.72 -4.20
C CYS A 102 -0.65 7.42 -4.19
N THR A 103 -0.31 6.35 -3.49
CA THR A 103 1.07 5.89 -3.37
C THR A 103 1.54 5.09 -4.59
N THR A 104 2.73 5.41 -5.07
CA THR A 104 3.41 4.71 -6.17
C THR A 104 4.90 4.56 -5.89
N TRP A 105 5.53 3.57 -6.53
CA TRP A 105 6.97 3.41 -6.50
C TRP A 105 7.64 4.45 -7.40
N ALA A 106 8.47 5.30 -6.80
CA ALA A 106 9.44 6.12 -7.51
C ALA A 106 10.79 5.40 -7.52
N THR A 107 11.32 5.17 -8.71
CA THR A 107 12.59 4.44 -8.90
C THR A 107 13.74 5.41 -9.12
N VAL A 108 14.81 5.26 -8.35
CA VAL A 108 16.07 5.98 -8.52
C VAL A 108 17.17 4.96 -8.79
N ALA A 109 17.76 5.03 -9.99
CA ALA A 109 18.82 4.12 -10.38
C ALA A 109 20.08 4.31 -9.52
N CYS A 110 20.71 3.20 -9.17
CA CYS A 110 22.05 3.18 -8.60
C CYS A 110 23.06 3.33 -9.74
N GLU A 111 23.73 4.47 -9.80
CA GLU A 111 24.71 4.78 -10.82
C GLU A 111 26.15 4.56 -10.32
N ALA A 112 27.10 4.48 -11.26
CA ALA A 112 28.52 4.36 -10.91
C ALA A 112 28.98 5.53 -10.01
N PRO A 113 29.79 5.28 -8.96
CA PRO A 113 30.56 4.05 -8.71
C PRO A 113 29.81 2.98 -7.90
N THR A 114 28.55 3.20 -7.54
CA THR A 114 27.75 2.30 -6.70
C THR A 114 26.55 1.75 -7.47
N PRO A 115 26.74 0.83 -8.43
CA PRO A 115 25.68 0.43 -9.37
C PRO A 115 24.72 -0.61 -8.79
N PHE A 116 24.94 -1.09 -7.56
CA PHE A 116 24.13 -2.14 -6.96
C PHE A 116 23.29 -1.59 -5.82
N CYS A 117 22.02 -1.96 -5.76
CA CYS A 117 21.17 -1.73 -4.60
C CYS A 117 21.31 -2.89 -3.62
N VAL A 118 21.57 -2.58 -2.36
CA VAL A 118 21.68 -3.53 -1.26
C VAL A 118 20.84 -3.07 -0.08
N THR A 119 20.43 -3.99 0.79
CA THR A 119 19.71 -3.66 2.03
C THR A 119 20.66 -3.77 3.23
N LEU A 120 20.80 -2.68 3.98
CA LEU A 120 21.60 -2.64 5.20
C LEU A 120 20.72 -2.17 6.35
N ASP A 121 20.66 -2.95 7.43
CA ASP A 121 19.84 -2.66 8.60
C ASP A 121 18.35 -2.36 8.27
N GLY A 122 17.84 -2.97 7.20
CA GLY A 122 16.46 -2.80 6.72
C GLY A 122 16.25 -1.65 5.73
N GLU A 123 17.28 -0.84 5.47
CA GLU A 123 17.21 0.31 4.56
C GLU A 123 17.92 0.01 3.23
N PRO A 124 17.33 0.38 2.07
CA PRO A 124 17.97 0.22 0.78
C PRO A 124 19.00 1.34 0.54
N LEU A 125 20.17 0.98 0.01
CA LEU A 125 21.20 1.93 -0.41
C LEU A 125 21.95 1.44 -1.65
N CYS A 126 22.56 2.37 -2.37
CA CYS A 126 23.44 2.04 -3.49
C CYS A 126 24.86 1.75 -2.98
N ASN A 127 25.43 0.63 -3.40
CA ASN A 127 26.75 0.14 -3.00
C ASN A 127 27.63 -0.19 -4.21
N GLU A 128 28.94 -0.17 -3.99
CA GLU A 128 29.96 -0.49 -5.00
C GLU A 128 29.96 -1.98 -5.38
N ASP A 129 29.58 -2.84 -4.44
CA ASP A 129 29.44 -4.29 -4.62
C ASP A 129 27.98 -4.72 -4.49
N ALA A 130 27.64 -5.84 -5.14
CA ALA A 130 26.31 -6.45 -5.06
C ALA A 130 25.92 -6.96 -3.66
N CYS A 131 26.86 -6.96 -2.72
CA CYS A 131 26.65 -7.40 -1.35
C CYS A 131 26.50 -6.20 -0.42
N ALA A 132 25.60 -6.29 0.56
CA ALA A 132 25.53 -5.31 1.63
C ALA A 132 26.83 -5.31 2.43
N PRO A 133 27.41 -4.15 2.79
CA PRO A 133 28.61 -4.08 3.62
C PRO A 133 28.23 -4.32 5.11
N VAL A 134 27.73 -5.51 5.42
CA VAL A 134 27.30 -5.90 6.79
C VAL A 134 28.51 -6.04 7.72
N CYS A 135 29.64 -6.50 7.17
CA CYS A 135 30.91 -6.62 7.87
C CYS A 135 32.09 -6.74 6.90
N THR A 136 33.30 -6.58 7.41
CA THR A 136 34.53 -6.87 6.64
C THR A 136 34.88 -8.35 6.82
N ILE A 137 35.05 -9.12 5.74
CA ILE A 137 35.42 -10.55 5.83
C ILE A 137 36.66 -10.73 6.71
N GLY A 138 36.56 -11.64 7.69
CA GLY A 138 37.58 -11.89 8.69
C GLY A 138 37.49 -11.01 9.94
N ALA A 139 36.59 -10.00 9.95
CA ALA A 139 36.29 -9.24 11.16
C ALA A 139 35.69 -10.13 12.24
N ARG A 140 35.93 -9.75 13.49
CA ARG A 140 35.59 -10.52 14.69
C ARG A 140 34.90 -9.59 15.68
N ARG A 141 33.79 -10.03 16.26
CA ARG A 141 33.13 -9.34 17.37
C ARG A 141 32.45 -10.32 18.32
N CYS A 142 32.25 -9.89 19.57
CA CYS A 142 31.22 -10.49 20.41
C CYS A 142 29.87 -9.88 20.03
N HIS A 143 28.84 -10.70 19.96
CA HIS A 143 27.47 -10.23 19.79
C HIS A 143 27.03 -9.40 21.02
N GLU A 144 25.98 -8.59 20.86
CA GLU A 144 25.50 -7.69 21.91
C GLU A 144 24.98 -8.43 23.16
N ASP A 145 24.67 -9.72 23.03
CA ASP A 145 24.35 -10.60 24.15
C ASP A 145 25.54 -10.88 25.09
N GLY A 146 26.78 -10.62 24.64
CA GLY A 146 28.01 -10.92 25.39
C GLY A 146 28.35 -12.41 25.49
N THR A 147 27.61 -13.29 24.83
CA THR A 147 27.74 -14.75 24.93
C THR A 147 28.00 -15.45 23.59
N THR A 148 27.82 -14.73 22.48
CA THR A 148 27.97 -15.28 21.13
C THR A 148 29.19 -14.68 20.43
N ARG A 149 30.04 -15.53 19.83
CA ARG A 149 31.17 -15.10 19.00
C ARG A 149 30.69 -14.96 17.56
N GLN A 150 31.10 -13.90 16.88
CA GLN A 150 30.74 -13.66 15.50
C GLN A 150 31.98 -13.43 14.62
N ILE A 151 32.12 -14.22 13.56
CA ILE A 151 33.16 -14.04 12.54
C ILE A 151 32.47 -13.65 11.24
N CYS A 152 32.92 -12.56 10.62
CA CYS A 152 32.44 -12.21 9.29
C CYS A 152 33.03 -13.19 8.28
N MET A 153 32.19 -14.00 7.64
CA MET A 153 32.57 -14.92 6.58
C MET A 153 31.80 -14.57 5.30
N ALA A 154 32.27 -15.07 4.17
CA ALA A 154 31.47 -15.06 2.96
C ALA A 154 30.40 -16.15 3.06
N ASP A 155 29.15 -15.81 2.76
CA ASP A 155 28.08 -16.78 2.55
C ASP A 155 28.31 -17.61 1.26
N GLY A 156 27.33 -18.45 0.90
CA GLY A 156 27.39 -19.27 -0.32
C GLY A 156 27.46 -18.48 -1.62
N GLU A 157 27.14 -17.18 -1.58
CA GLU A 157 27.11 -16.26 -2.71
C GLU A 157 28.32 -15.31 -2.71
N GLY A 158 29.17 -15.38 -1.69
CA GLY A 158 30.37 -14.57 -1.55
C GLY A 158 30.19 -13.29 -0.73
N CYS A 159 29.01 -13.07 -0.15
CA CYS A 159 28.67 -11.85 0.58
C CYS A 159 29.08 -11.91 2.06
N PRO A 160 29.58 -10.81 2.64
CA PRO A 160 29.99 -10.77 4.04
C PRO A 160 28.79 -10.89 4.98
N GLU A 161 28.78 -11.94 5.79
CA GLU A 161 27.77 -12.23 6.81
C GLU A 161 28.42 -12.62 8.15
N TRP A 162 27.78 -12.26 9.27
CA TRP A 162 28.22 -12.66 10.60
C TRP A 162 27.86 -14.12 10.90
N ASP A 163 28.82 -15.03 10.74
CA ASP A 163 28.73 -16.40 11.22
C ASP A 163 28.77 -16.42 12.75
N SER A 164 27.70 -16.93 13.36
CA SER A 164 27.47 -16.85 14.81
C SER A 164 27.68 -18.20 15.48
N SER A 165 28.58 -18.22 16.46
CA SER A 165 28.95 -19.42 17.23
C SER A 165 28.83 -19.15 18.73
N PRO A 166 27.89 -19.77 19.44
CA PRO A 166 27.74 -19.56 20.89
C PRO A 166 28.99 -20.00 21.65
N CYS A 167 29.26 -19.34 22.77
CA CYS A 167 30.22 -19.84 23.74
C CYS A 167 29.66 -21.07 24.49
N PRO A 168 30.52 -22.00 24.96
CA PRO A 168 30.09 -23.12 25.78
C PRO A 168 29.43 -22.65 27.08
N GLU A 169 28.48 -23.43 27.61
CA GLU A 169 27.77 -23.08 28.86
C GLU A 169 28.71 -22.92 30.06
N GLU A 170 29.84 -23.65 30.07
CA GLU A 170 30.86 -23.58 31.13
C GLU A 170 31.71 -22.30 31.07
N LEU A 171 31.75 -21.63 29.91
CA LEU A 171 32.53 -20.41 29.66
C LEU A 171 31.66 -19.43 28.87
N PRO A 172 30.57 -18.91 29.46
CA PRO A 172 29.52 -18.24 28.69
C PRO A 172 29.92 -16.84 28.23
N VAL A 173 31.00 -16.27 28.74
CA VAL A 173 31.37 -14.87 28.47
C VAL A 173 32.24 -14.81 27.21
N CYS A 174 31.77 -14.13 26.17
CA CYS A 174 32.58 -13.81 25.02
C CYS A 174 33.54 -12.65 25.34
N ARG A 175 34.83 -12.85 25.08
CA ARG A 175 35.84 -11.79 25.09
C ARG A 175 36.61 -11.76 23.77
N LEU A 176 36.97 -10.54 23.38
CA LEU A 176 37.81 -10.27 22.23
C LEU A 176 39.04 -9.48 22.70
N ASP A 177 40.19 -10.16 22.76
CA ASP A 177 41.49 -9.54 23.05
C ASP A 177 42.26 -9.36 21.73
N GLY A 178 42.14 -8.18 21.14
CA GLY A 178 42.64 -7.92 19.79
C GLY A 178 41.85 -8.73 18.76
N ASP A 179 42.51 -9.70 18.12
CA ASP A 179 41.93 -10.57 17.09
C ASP A 179 41.63 -12.00 17.57
N VAL A 180 41.81 -12.27 18.87
CA VAL A 180 41.64 -13.62 19.44
C VAL A 180 40.33 -13.69 20.21
N PHE A 181 39.49 -14.64 19.82
CA PHE A 181 38.30 -15.00 20.59
C PHE A 181 38.65 -15.88 21.77
N SER A 182 38.21 -15.48 22.96
CA SER A 182 38.12 -16.35 24.13
C SER A 182 36.68 -16.44 24.62
N CYS A 183 36.35 -17.63 25.13
CA CYS A 183 35.20 -17.82 25.98
C CYS A 183 35.74 -17.93 27.41
N ASP A 184 35.27 -17.08 28.30
CA ASP A 184 35.72 -16.96 29.67
C ASP A 184 34.60 -17.36 30.65
N ALA A 185 34.99 -17.70 31.87
CA ALA A 185 34.06 -17.87 32.97
C ALA A 185 33.52 -16.49 33.42
N MET A 186 32.36 -16.51 34.09
CA MET A 186 31.70 -15.31 34.65
C MET A 186 32.55 -14.62 35.73
#